data_AF-A0A2A6NRD3-F1
#
_entry.id   AF-A0A2A6NRD3-F1
#
_cell.length_a   1.000
_cell.length_b   1.000
_cell.length_c   1.000
_cell.angle_alpha   90.00
_cell.angle_beta   90.00
_cell.angle_gamma   90.00
#
_symmetry.space_group_name_H-M   'P 1'
#
loop_
_entity.id
_entity.type
_entity.pdbx_description
1 polymer ?
#
loop_
_entity_poly.entity_id
_entity_poly.type
_entity_poly.pdbx_seq_one_letter_code
_entity_poly.pdbx_strand_id
1 'polypeptide(L)'
;MTGVTLDNTWAVPGFVPGGASVPATTGGAEPVTLEEPEALNKTKTLVRHDANGFITQIILQAARPMDEISKSFTEAGIDHILYDGPVDIKEAYVDLTKERPEVLPKPEVIITGEIRPIKADGVDTLHLTVQPEKFTVYVWYDNKLVHQEDVTDGKIEFASDQVGTFRVTVVPGQPYKVGAFEVGAQ
;
A
#
# COMPACT_ATOMS: atom_id res chain seq x y z
N MET A 1 -60.41 -13.92 15.92
CA MET A 1 -59.52 -13.07 15.12
C MET A 1 -58.11 -13.27 15.62
N THR A 2 -57.21 -13.69 14.71
CA THR A 2 -55.73 -13.58 14.71
C THR A 2 -54.99 -14.03 15.98
N GLY A 3 -54.30 -15.18 16.08
CA GLY A 3 -53.53 -15.93 15.10
C GLY A 3 -52.09 -15.41 15.04
N VAL A 4 -51.16 -16.03 15.77
CA VAL A 4 -49.75 -16.27 15.37
C VAL A 4 -49.24 -17.51 16.12
N THR A 5 -49.03 -18.59 15.39
CA THR A 5 -48.16 -19.71 15.76
C THR A 5 -46.72 -19.22 15.68
N LEU A 6 -45.99 -19.20 16.80
CA LEU A 6 -44.55 -19.00 16.78
C LEU A 6 -43.93 -20.31 16.31
N ASP A 7 -43.62 -20.35 15.01
CA ASP A 7 -42.83 -21.40 14.40
C ASP A 7 -41.51 -21.57 15.16
N ASN A 8 -41.15 -22.84 15.33
CA ASN A 8 -40.03 -23.34 16.12
C ASN A 8 -38.69 -23.12 15.37
N THR A 9 -38.41 -21.89 14.95
CA THR A 9 -37.28 -21.55 14.05
C THR A 9 -36.06 -20.95 14.75
N TRP A 10 -35.98 -21.01 16.08
CA TRP A 10 -34.78 -20.65 16.83
C TRP A 10 -34.29 -21.78 17.73
N ALA A 11 -33.97 -22.92 17.12
CA ALA A 11 -33.00 -23.86 17.69
C ALA A 11 -31.60 -23.29 17.43
N VAL A 12 -31.01 -22.65 18.44
CA VAL A 12 -29.59 -22.27 18.44
C VAL A 12 -28.75 -23.54 18.60
N PRO A 13 -27.74 -23.79 17.75
CA PRO A 13 -26.83 -24.92 17.94
C PRO A 13 -26.13 -24.80 19.30
N GLY A 14 -26.35 -25.76 20.20
CA GLY A 14 -25.58 -25.90 21.45
C GLY A 14 -26.32 -25.72 22.78
N PHE A 15 -27.65 -25.50 22.80
CA PHE A 15 -28.40 -25.44 24.07
C PHE A 15 -29.45 -26.57 24.18
N VAL A 16 -29.20 -27.55 25.05
CA VAL A 16 -30.17 -28.59 25.43
C VAL A 16 -30.57 -28.37 26.90
N PRO A 17 -31.82 -28.01 27.22
CA PRO A 17 -32.27 -27.99 28.61
C PRO A 17 -32.40 -29.44 29.12
N GLY A 18 -31.72 -29.72 30.23
CA GLY A 18 -31.56 -31.08 30.76
C GLY A 18 -32.85 -31.68 31.31
N GLY A 19 -33.20 -32.87 30.84
CA GLY A 19 -34.22 -33.71 31.45
C GLY A 19 -34.71 -34.85 30.55
N ALA A 20 -34.54 -36.07 31.05
CA ALA A 20 -35.14 -37.34 30.61
C ALA A 20 -34.50 -38.07 29.41
N SER A 21 -33.90 -39.21 29.77
CA SER A 21 -33.37 -40.29 28.95
C SER A 21 -34.45 -41.07 28.19
N VAL A 22 -34.26 -41.28 26.89
CA VAL A 22 -34.82 -42.40 26.11
C VAL A 22 -33.77 -42.80 25.06
N PRO A 23 -33.45 -44.09 24.85
CA PRO A 23 -32.45 -44.49 23.86
C PRO A 23 -33.11 -44.57 22.48
N ALA A 24 -32.64 -43.75 21.53
CA ALA A 24 -32.97 -43.89 20.12
C ALA A 24 -31.70 -44.26 19.35
N THR A 25 -31.63 -45.53 18.97
CA THR A 25 -30.67 -46.08 18.02
C THR A 25 -30.98 -45.51 16.64
N THR A 26 -30.11 -44.66 16.10
CA THR A 26 -30.13 -44.31 14.68
C THR A 26 -28.70 -44.06 14.24
N GLY A 27 -28.23 -44.92 13.32
CA GLY A 27 -26.95 -44.75 12.64
C GLY A 27 -26.92 -43.42 11.89
N GLY A 28 -25.87 -42.66 12.13
CA GLY A 28 -25.47 -41.48 11.36
C GLY A 28 -23.97 -41.45 11.40
N ALA A 29 -23.34 -41.29 10.24
CA ALA A 29 -21.91 -41.31 10.03
C ALA A 29 -21.16 -40.48 11.09
N GLU A 30 -19.97 -40.96 11.48
CA GLU A 30 -19.05 -40.23 12.33
C GLU A 30 -18.98 -38.76 11.85
N PRO A 31 -19.09 -37.77 12.75
CA PRO A 31 -18.90 -36.39 12.35
C PRO A 31 -17.49 -36.29 11.80
N VAL A 32 -17.38 -36.05 10.49
CA VAL A 32 -16.13 -35.62 9.89
C VAL A 32 -15.80 -34.32 10.59
N THR A 33 -14.82 -34.38 11.50
CA THR A 33 -14.15 -33.20 12.02
C THR A 33 -13.57 -32.50 10.80
N LEU A 34 -14.31 -31.53 10.26
CA LEU A 34 -13.69 -30.50 9.45
C LEU A 34 -12.74 -29.80 10.41
N GLU A 35 -11.49 -30.22 10.40
CA GLU A 35 -10.40 -29.42 10.94
C GLU A 35 -10.55 -28.05 10.26
N GLU A 36 -11.06 -27.07 11.00
CA GLU A 36 -10.83 -25.69 10.64
C GLU A 36 -9.32 -25.58 10.42
N PRO A 37 -8.82 -25.04 9.29
CA PRO A 37 -7.41 -24.72 9.16
C PRO A 37 -7.11 -23.49 10.04
N GLU A 38 -7.37 -23.62 11.35
CA GLU A 38 -6.92 -22.70 12.37
C GLU A 38 -5.40 -22.83 12.46
N ALA A 39 -4.74 -21.71 12.15
CA ALA A 39 -3.38 -21.37 12.54
C ALA A 39 -2.21 -21.54 11.52
N LEU A 40 -2.44 -21.63 10.20
CA LEU A 40 -1.33 -21.51 9.23
C LEU A 40 -1.36 -20.30 8.27
N ASN A 41 -2.36 -19.41 8.36
CA ASN A 41 -2.49 -18.24 7.46
C ASN A 41 -2.14 -16.89 8.11
N LYS A 42 -1.52 -16.85 9.30
CA LYS A 42 -1.34 -15.57 10.04
C LYS A 42 -0.22 -14.65 9.55
N THR A 43 0.58 -15.02 8.55
CA THR A 43 1.72 -14.17 8.14
C THR A 43 1.96 -14.01 6.63
N LYS A 44 1.17 -14.68 5.78
CA LYS A 44 1.32 -14.53 4.32
C LYS A 44 0.43 -13.42 3.80
N THR A 45 1.04 -12.44 3.16
CA THR A 45 0.39 -11.30 2.52
C THR A 45 0.44 -11.48 1.01
N LEU A 46 -0.70 -11.37 0.34
CA LEU A 46 -0.73 -11.36 -1.12
C LEU A 46 -0.58 -9.92 -1.59
N VAL A 47 0.48 -9.65 -2.36
CA VAL A 47 0.80 -8.32 -2.87
C VAL A 47 0.60 -8.35 -4.38
N ARG A 48 -0.38 -7.58 -4.87
CA ARG A 48 -0.56 -7.36 -6.30
C ARG A 48 0.30 -6.17 -6.73
N HIS A 49 0.92 -6.29 -7.88
CA HIS A 49 1.72 -5.22 -8.46
C HIS A 49 1.41 -5.04 -9.94
N ASP A 50 1.85 -3.92 -10.50
CA ASP A 50 1.84 -3.71 -11.95
C ASP A 50 3.15 -4.18 -12.60
N ALA A 51 3.29 -3.94 -13.91
CA ALA A 51 4.47 -4.28 -14.69
C ALA A 51 5.75 -3.51 -14.28
N ASN A 52 5.63 -2.45 -13.50
CA ASN A 52 6.75 -1.64 -13.00
C ASN A 52 7.07 -1.95 -11.52
N GLY A 53 6.37 -2.91 -10.92
CA GLY A 53 6.56 -3.26 -9.51
C GLY A 53 5.84 -2.34 -8.53
N PHE A 54 4.94 -1.47 -9.00
CA PHE A 54 4.10 -0.65 -8.14
C PHE A 54 3.03 -1.52 -7.48
N ILE A 55 2.96 -1.48 -6.14
CA ILE A 55 1.96 -2.24 -5.39
C ILE A 55 0.59 -1.61 -5.59
N THR A 56 -0.33 -2.36 -6.19
CA THR A 56 -1.69 -1.90 -6.47
C THR A 56 -2.68 -2.32 -5.39
N GLN A 57 -2.42 -3.45 -4.73
CA GLN A 57 -3.31 -3.99 -3.71
C GLN A 57 -2.55 -4.91 -2.76
N ILE A 58 -2.92 -4.87 -1.48
CA ILE A 58 -2.42 -5.75 -0.43
C ILE A 58 -3.60 -6.49 0.18
N ILE A 59 -3.53 -7.82 0.22
CA ILE A 59 -4.55 -8.68 0.86
C ILE A 59 -3.90 -9.34 2.07
N LEU A 60 -4.35 -8.92 3.26
CA LEU A 60 -3.81 -9.36 4.55
C LEU A 60 -4.60 -10.54 5.14
N GLN A 61 -5.89 -10.65 4.79
CA GLN A 61 -6.79 -11.69 5.27
C GLN A 61 -7.76 -12.07 4.18
N ALA A 62 -8.00 -13.37 4.01
CA ALA A 62 -8.97 -13.89 3.06
C ALA A 62 -9.67 -15.12 3.63
N ALA A 63 -10.89 -15.38 3.15
CA ALA A 63 -11.66 -16.56 3.55
C ALA A 63 -11.06 -17.88 3.03
N ARG A 64 -10.21 -17.81 2.01
CA ARG A 64 -9.48 -18.95 1.44
C ARG A 64 -8.00 -18.85 1.77
N PRO A 65 -7.26 -19.97 1.84
CA PRO A 65 -5.82 -19.96 2.04
C PRO A 65 -5.10 -19.09 0.98
N MET A 66 -4.13 -18.30 1.42
CA MET A 66 -3.46 -17.33 0.53
C MET A 66 -2.70 -18.03 -0.61
N ASP A 67 -2.17 -19.23 -0.35
CA ASP A 67 -1.53 -20.07 -1.36
C ASP A 67 -2.51 -20.51 -2.48
N GLU A 68 -3.78 -20.76 -2.15
CA GLU A 68 -4.80 -21.10 -3.16
C GLU A 68 -5.19 -19.88 -4.00
N ILE A 69 -5.29 -18.72 -3.36
CA ILE A 69 -5.58 -17.46 -4.06
C ILE A 69 -4.41 -17.13 -5.01
N SER A 70 -3.17 -17.29 -4.56
CA SER A 70 -1.98 -17.11 -5.39
C SER A 70 -2.02 -18.01 -6.63
N LYS A 71 -2.29 -19.30 -6.48
CA LYS A 71 -2.47 -20.21 -7.64
C LYS A 71 -3.54 -19.74 -8.60
N SER A 72 -4.71 -19.33 -8.09
CA SER A 72 -5.80 -18.82 -8.94
C SER A 72 -5.41 -17.53 -9.68
N PHE A 73 -4.57 -16.68 -9.09
CA PHE A 73 -4.06 -15.48 -9.73
C PHE A 73 -3.02 -15.81 -10.80
N THR A 74 -2.17 -16.81 -10.57
CA THR A 74 -1.25 -17.32 -11.59
C THR A 74 -2.01 -17.85 -12.80
N GLU A 75 -3.07 -18.62 -12.58
CA GLU A 75 -3.93 -19.14 -13.65
C GLU A 75 -4.67 -18.03 -14.41
N ALA A 76 -5.04 -16.96 -13.72
CA ALA A 76 -5.66 -15.77 -14.31
C ALA A 76 -4.68 -14.80 -14.96
N GLY A 77 -3.36 -15.05 -14.89
CA GLY A 77 -2.33 -14.15 -15.40
C GLY A 77 -2.25 -12.81 -14.67
N ILE A 78 -2.60 -12.78 -13.38
CA ILE A 78 -2.55 -11.58 -12.54
C ILE A 78 -1.18 -11.51 -11.88
N ASP A 79 -0.47 -10.41 -12.10
CA ASP A 79 0.82 -10.12 -11.46
C ASP A 79 0.67 -9.98 -9.93
N HIS A 80 1.34 -10.87 -9.21
CA HIS A 80 1.31 -10.90 -7.76
C HIS A 80 2.51 -11.65 -7.18
N ILE A 81 2.75 -11.41 -5.89
CA ILE A 81 3.67 -12.19 -5.06
C ILE A 81 3.01 -12.57 -3.74
N LEU A 82 3.47 -13.68 -3.19
CA LEU A 82 3.16 -14.10 -1.84
C LEU A 82 4.33 -13.72 -0.94
N TYR A 83 4.09 -12.87 0.05
CA TYR A 83 5.12 -12.31 0.90
C TYR A 83 4.90 -12.70 2.37
N ASP A 84 5.95 -13.17 3.03
CA ASP A 84 5.91 -13.59 4.43
C ASP A 84 6.18 -12.40 5.36
N GLY A 85 5.22 -11.47 5.44
CA GLY A 85 5.33 -10.31 6.34
C GLY A 85 4.30 -9.21 6.08
N PRO A 86 4.24 -8.20 6.97
CA PRO A 86 3.44 -7.00 6.73
C PRO A 86 4.08 -6.15 5.62
N VAL A 87 3.23 -5.58 4.77
CA VAL A 87 3.66 -4.69 3.68
C VAL A 87 2.86 -3.39 3.77
N ASP A 88 3.54 -2.25 3.72
CA ASP A 88 2.90 -0.95 3.58
C ASP A 88 2.96 -0.51 2.11
N ILE A 89 1.80 -0.37 1.48
CA ILE A 89 1.64 0.05 0.08
C ILE A 89 2.28 1.42 -0.20
N LYS A 90 2.37 2.29 0.81
CA LYS A 90 2.95 3.63 0.66
C LYS A 90 4.48 3.58 0.66
N GLU A 91 5.05 2.68 1.45
CA GLU A 91 6.48 2.65 1.77
C GLU A 91 7.25 1.54 1.03
N ALA A 92 6.57 0.64 0.31
CA ALA A 92 7.21 -0.50 -0.35
C ALA A 92 6.92 -0.58 -1.86
N TYR A 93 7.78 -1.30 -2.57
CA TYR A 93 7.61 -1.67 -3.98
C TYR A 93 8.05 -3.12 -4.21
N VAL A 94 7.67 -3.69 -5.35
CA VAL A 94 8.12 -5.01 -5.78
C VAL A 94 9.29 -4.86 -6.74
N ASP A 95 10.45 -5.41 -6.39
CA ASP A 95 11.60 -5.44 -7.27
C ASP A 95 11.47 -6.58 -8.28
N LEU A 96 11.11 -6.24 -9.51
CA LEU A 96 10.97 -7.18 -10.63
C LEU A 96 12.29 -7.46 -11.36
N THR A 97 13.42 -6.84 -10.94
CA THR A 97 14.73 -7.06 -11.58
C THR A 97 15.36 -8.38 -11.18
N LYS A 98 14.89 -8.98 -10.07
CA LYS A 98 15.37 -10.27 -9.55
C LYS A 98 14.58 -11.43 -10.15
N GLU A 99 15.22 -12.59 -10.31
CA GLU A 99 14.55 -13.83 -10.76
C GLU A 99 13.37 -14.23 -9.86
N ARG A 100 13.48 -13.93 -8.55
CA ARG A 100 12.39 -14.02 -7.59
C ARG A 100 12.07 -12.60 -7.13
N PRO A 101 10.90 -12.05 -7.52
CA PRO A 101 10.52 -10.72 -7.09
C PRO A 101 10.45 -10.60 -5.57
N GLU A 102 10.90 -9.47 -5.05
CA GLU A 102 11.00 -9.22 -3.61
C GLU A 102 10.33 -7.89 -3.25
N VAL A 103 9.71 -7.82 -2.08
CA VAL A 103 9.20 -6.56 -1.53
C VAL A 103 10.34 -5.82 -0.86
N LEU A 104 10.64 -4.61 -1.34
CA LEU A 104 11.67 -3.74 -0.78
C LEU A 104 11.08 -2.38 -0.37
N PRO A 105 11.67 -1.70 0.63
CA PRO A 105 11.28 -0.34 0.96
C PRO A 105 11.63 0.62 -0.17
N LYS A 106 10.78 1.61 -0.40
CA LYS A 106 11.01 2.66 -1.39
C LYS A 106 12.25 3.47 -1.00
N PRO A 107 13.24 3.62 -1.91
CA PRO A 107 14.38 4.47 -1.66
C PRO A 107 13.96 5.94 -1.52
N GLU A 108 14.68 6.67 -0.68
CA GLU A 108 14.49 8.12 -0.53
C GLU A 108 15.16 8.87 -1.69
N VAL A 109 14.67 10.08 -1.94
CA VAL A 109 15.30 11.00 -2.89
C VAL A 109 16.49 11.65 -2.19
N ILE A 110 17.66 11.59 -2.82
CA ILE A 110 18.85 12.25 -2.28
C ILE A 110 18.91 13.65 -2.90
N ILE A 111 18.80 14.68 -2.05
CA ILE A 111 18.92 16.08 -2.46
C ILE A 111 20.25 16.61 -1.91
N THR A 112 21.11 17.08 -2.81
CA THR A 112 22.42 17.62 -2.49
C THR A 112 22.56 19.02 -3.07
N GLY A 113 23.27 19.88 -2.35
CA GLY A 113 23.44 21.29 -2.70
C GLY A 113 23.20 22.18 -1.49
N GLU A 114 23.53 23.47 -1.63
CA GLU A 114 23.29 24.45 -0.58
C GLU A 114 21.95 25.15 -0.83
N ILE A 115 20.99 24.92 0.08
CA ILE A 115 19.75 25.69 0.11
C ILE A 115 20.09 27.08 0.65
N ARG A 116 20.43 27.99 -0.26
CA ARG A 116 20.66 29.40 0.06
C ARG A 116 19.37 30.21 -0.10
N PRO A 117 19.18 31.27 0.69
CA PRO A 117 18.06 32.18 0.47
C PRO A 117 18.14 32.78 -0.93
N ILE A 118 17.04 32.71 -1.67
CA ILE A 118 16.95 33.33 -3.00
C ILE A 118 16.65 34.82 -2.80
N LYS A 119 17.36 35.71 -3.50
CA LYS A 119 16.98 37.13 -3.50
C LYS A 119 15.65 37.32 -4.24
N ALA A 120 14.74 38.05 -3.63
CA ALA A 120 13.44 38.38 -4.24
C ALA A 120 13.53 39.42 -5.39
N ASP A 121 14.73 39.69 -5.91
CA ASP A 121 14.93 40.48 -7.14
C ASP A 121 15.01 39.60 -8.40
N GLY A 122 14.84 38.27 -8.26
CA GLY A 122 14.94 37.30 -9.35
C GLY A 122 16.37 37.07 -9.86
N VAL A 123 17.38 37.59 -9.15
CA VAL A 123 18.80 37.49 -9.56
C VAL A 123 19.46 36.23 -9.02
N ASP A 124 18.92 35.64 -7.96
CA ASP A 124 19.48 34.41 -7.37
C ASP A 124 18.74 33.17 -7.90
N THR A 125 19.50 32.10 -8.11
CA THR A 125 18.99 30.82 -8.61
C THR A 125 19.36 29.73 -7.64
N LEU A 126 18.36 28.97 -7.19
CA LEU A 126 18.60 27.77 -6.40
C LEU A 126 19.19 26.69 -7.32
N HIS A 127 20.38 26.18 -7.02
CA HIS A 127 20.99 25.06 -7.72
C HIS A 127 21.05 23.83 -6.80
N LEU A 128 20.15 22.87 -7.03
CA LEU A 128 20.13 21.59 -6.31
C LEU A 128 20.32 20.44 -7.28
N THR A 129 21.04 19.41 -6.84
CA THR A 129 21.17 18.14 -7.55
C THR A 129 20.42 17.05 -6.80
N VAL A 130 19.56 16.35 -7.51
CA VAL A 130 18.66 15.35 -6.98
C VAL A 130 18.91 14.00 -7.65
N GLN A 131 18.89 12.94 -6.85
CA GLN A 131 18.92 11.55 -7.32
C GLN A 131 17.63 10.83 -6.87
N PRO A 132 16.88 10.20 -7.80
CA PRO A 132 17.20 9.95 -9.22
C PRO A 132 17.13 11.22 -10.08
N GLU A 133 17.81 11.21 -11.24
CA GLU A 133 17.95 12.38 -12.12
C GLU A 133 16.64 12.79 -12.85
N LYS A 134 15.67 11.87 -12.93
CA LYS A 134 14.38 12.08 -13.59
C LYS A 134 13.26 12.21 -12.58
N PHE A 135 12.66 13.39 -12.53
CA PHE A 135 11.56 13.70 -11.60
C PHE A 135 10.78 14.92 -12.08
N THR A 136 9.58 15.10 -11.54
CA THR A 136 8.83 16.35 -11.68
C THR A 136 8.99 17.16 -10.39
N VAL A 137 9.37 18.43 -10.51
CA VAL A 137 9.41 19.37 -9.39
C VAL A 137 8.17 20.26 -9.39
N TYR A 138 7.64 20.51 -8.20
CA TYR A 138 6.55 21.45 -7.95
C TYR A 138 6.98 22.45 -6.88
N VAL A 139 6.95 23.74 -7.18
CA VAL A 139 7.24 24.79 -6.22
C VAL A 139 5.95 25.52 -5.89
N TRP A 140 5.65 25.60 -4.60
CA TRP A 140 4.45 26.21 -4.06
C TRP A 140 4.81 27.43 -3.23
N TYR A 141 4.06 28.51 -3.40
CA TYR A 141 4.13 29.70 -2.57
C TYR A 141 2.71 30.07 -2.13
N ASP A 142 2.50 30.27 -0.83
CA ASP A 142 1.18 30.57 -0.26
C ASP A 142 0.07 29.62 -0.76
N ASN A 143 0.36 28.31 -0.74
CA ASN A 143 -0.50 27.23 -1.23
C ASN A 143 -0.90 27.31 -2.72
N LYS A 144 -0.21 28.12 -3.52
CA LYS A 144 -0.37 28.21 -4.97
C LYS A 144 0.83 27.62 -5.68
N LEU A 145 0.59 26.84 -6.72
CA LEU A 145 1.65 26.34 -7.58
C LEU A 145 2.22 27.52 -8.38
N VAL A 146 3.52 27.80 -8.22
CA VAL A 146 4.21 28.92 -8.88
C VAL A 146 5.23 28.44 -9.91
N HIS A 147 5.75 27.22 -9.77
CA HIS A 147 6.64 26.59 -10.74
C HIS A 147 6.36 25.10 -10.83
N GLN A 148 6.42 24.56 -12.03
CA GLN A 148 6.36 23.12 -12.29
C GLN A 148 7.28 22.81 -13.46
N GLU A 149 8.09 21.77 -13.31
CA GLU A 149 9.04 21.37 -14.34
C GLU A 149 9.32 19.86 -14.29
N ASP A 150 9.44 19.25 -15.46
CA ASP A 150 9.95 17.89 -15.61
C ASP A 150 11.46 17.94 -15.81
N VAL A 151 12.20 17.52 -14.80
CA VAL A 151 13.66 17.53 -14.76
C VAL A 151 14.19 16.17 -15.26
N THR A 152 15.22 16.22 -16.11
CA THR A 152 15.82 15.01 -16.70
C THR A 152 17.31 14.84 -16.44
N ASP A 153 17.98 15.87 -15.90
CA ASP A 153 19.42 15.92 -15.64
C ASP A 153 19.76 15.99 -14.15
N GLY A 154 18.77 15.80 -13.27
CA GLY A 154 18.94 15.87 -11.84
C GLY A 154 18.93 17.27 -11.24
N LYS A 155 18.87 18.34 -12.05
CA LYS A 155 19.06 19.70 -11.57
C LYS A 155 17.77 20.46 -11.41
N ILE A 156 17.62 21.12 -10.26
CA ILE A 156 16.55 22.08 -10.01
C ILE A 156 17.14 23.46 -10.13
N GLU A 157 16.55 24.28 -11.01
CA GLU A 157 16.86 25.70 -11.17
C GLU A 157 15.56 26.51 -11.05
N PHE A 158 15.49 27.40 -10.06
CA PHE A 158 14.33 28.24 -9.84
C PHE A 158 14.76 29.60 -9.29
N ALA A 159 14.13 30.66 -9.80
CA ALA A 159 14.26 32.04 -9.37
C ALA A 159 12.87 32.61 -9.08
N SER A 160 12.78 33.52 -8.11
CA SER A 160 11.52 34.18 -7.76
C SER A 160 11.73 35.65 -7.40
N ASP A 161 10.70 36.45 -7.68
CA ASP A 161 10.58 37.84 -7.26
C ASP A 161 9.77 38.01 -5.96
N GLN A 162 9.29 36.91 -5.37
CA GLN A 162 8.46 36.94 -4.16
C GLN A 162 9.28 36.66 -2.92
N VAL A 163 9.13 37.51 -1.90
CA VAL A 163 9.72 37.32 -0.56
C VAL A 163 8.85 36.35 0.24
N GLY A 164 9.45 35.33 0.86
CA GLY A 164 8.75 34.41 1.75
C GLY A 164 9.23 32.97 1.63
N THR A 165 8.44 32.02 2.11
CA THR A 165 8.80 30.60 2.10
C THR A 165 8.13 29.87 0.95
N PHE A 166 8.95 29.19 0.15
CA PHE A 166 8.52 28.29 -0.91
C PHE A 166 8.61 26.86 -0.44
N ARG A 167 7.58 26.07 -0.71
CA ARG A 167 7.59 24.62 -0.52
C ARG A 167 7.93 23.96 -1.85
N VAL A 168 9.06 23.27 -1.90
CA VAL A 168 9.49 22.49 -3.06
C VAL A 168 9.13 21.03 -2.83
N THR A 169 8.43 20.41 -3.79
CA THR A 169 8.08 19.00 -3.78
C THR A 169 8.71 18.33 -5.00
N VAL A 170 9.46 17.27 -4.78
CA VAL A 170 10.12 16.47 -5.82
C VAL A 170 9.42 15.14 -5.94
N VAL A 171 8.85 14.88 -7.12
CA VAL A 171 8.11 13.67 -7.44
C VAL A 171 8.92 12.84 -8.43
N PRO A 172 9.79 11.93 -7.95
CA PRO A 172 10.53 11.03 -8.82
C PRO A 172 9.62 9.92 -9.39
N GLY A 173 10.11 9.25 -10.43
CA GLY A 173 9.51 8.00 -10.88
C GLY A 173 9.58 6.90 -9.80
N GLN A 174 8.74 5.87 -9.95
CA GLN A 174 8.86 4.66 -9.12
C GLN A 174 10.28 4.07 -9.24
N PRO A 175 10.84 3.51 -8.14
CA PRO A 175 10.20 3.21 -6.86
C PRO A 175 10.40 4.28 -5.76
N TYR A 176 10.90 5.46 -6.08
CA TYR A 176 11.36 6.42 -5.07
C TYR A 176 10.21 7.10 -4.31
N LYS A 177 10.49 7.51 -3.07
CA LYS A 177 9.56 8.33 -2.27
C LYS A 177 9.49 9.75 -2.83
N VAL A 178 8.42 10.47 -2.51
CA VAL A 178 8.32 11.91 -2.79
C VAL A 178 9.15 12.68 -1.76
N GLY A 179 10.02 13.56 -2.24
CA GLY A 179 10.80 14.48 -1.39
C GLY A 179 10.09 15.82 -1.24
N ALA A 180 10.20 16.47 -0.09
CA ALA A 180 9.72 17.84 0.09
C ALA A 180 10.63 18.62 1.05
N PHE A 181 10.85 19.90 0.75
CA PHE A 181 11.65 20.81 1.57
C PHE A 181 11.19 22.25 1.39
N GLU A 182 11.65 23.13 2.26
CA GLU A 182 11.32 24.57 2.24
C GLU A 182 12.54 25.40 1.87
N VAL A 183 12.30 26.49 1.13
CA VAL A 183 13.32 27.45 0.70
C VAL A 183 12.81 28.85 1.04
N GLY A 184 13.61 29.65 1.74
CA GLY A 184 13.28 31.05 2.00
C GLY A 184 13.80 31.96 0.87
N ALA A 185 13.00 32.94 0.48
CA ALA A 185 13.46 34.07 -0.32
C ALA A 185 13.43 35.36 0.52
N GLN A 186 14.45 36.19 0.38
CA GLN A 186 14.68 37.42 1.15
C GLN A 186 14.77 38.64 0.24
#